data_AF-A0A2E0X6D1-F1
#
_entry.id   AF-A0A2E0X6D1-F1
#
_cell.length_a   1.000
_cell.length_b   1.000
_cell.length_c   1.000
_cell.angle_alpha   90.00
_cell.angle_beta   90.00
_cell.angle_gamma   90.00
#
_symmetry.space_group_name_H-M   'P 1'
#
loop_
_entity.id
_entity.type
_entity.pdbx_description
1 polymer ?
#
loop_
_entity_poly.entity_id
_entity_poly.type
_entity_poly.pdbx_seq_one_letter_code
_entity_poly.pdbx_strand_id
1 'polypeptide(L)'
;MMDRSPARDQSPTRDGRQAQSLRRQNHVADNSSSAQPAPSCSPARLTTCIVVALVVLRLAVGWHFWREGTKKLHRDSEGHLHVEVPSEAMFSQAVGPFAEFYHSKLPDAHQWQKLLAVPREQTAESAEEVAVWAATEANRIGDLADDEPFEPDTSDVSPVADWEQQIVTDFDETYQRVTRIPGLGDEQQEAAAARVEFRKRQLGEYLAGEAPAIAEWQHELWRLKKWQDSGESGDVPFVDKRIAEKAAETAAAGRAWVTQVQGIERGLANDLKALAIDDQGERDARLASVIEDKTTDEKQKQLDFMNLAVTCLIIGVGFCLLLGLLTRLAALGGMVFLLTVMATQPPWVPGANLMFFYYQFVEFAALGVLLATAAGRYAGLDFFLHALWRKLRGTPATA
;
A
#
# COMPACT_ATOMS: atom_id res chain seq x y z
N MET A 1 25.59 -8.37 -74.41
CA MET A 1 24.29 -8.75 -74.99
C MET A 1 23.45 -7.48 -75.00
N MET A 2 23.45 -6.74 -76.12
CA MET A 2 22.52 -6.91 -77.27
C MET A 2 21.07 -6.66 -76.79
N ASP A 3 20.28 -5.74 -77.34
CA ASP A 3 20.29 -5.27 -78.72
C ASP A 3 19.51 -3.95 -78.96
N ARG A 4 20.00 -3.23 -79.97
CA ARG A 4 19.50 -2.20 -80.91
C ARG A 4 18.04 -1.68 -80.79
N SER A 5 17.77 -0.35 -80.83
CA SER A 5 17.76 0.60 -82.00
C SER A 5 16.66 0.30 -83.06
N PRO A 6 16.26 1.23 -83.96
CA PRO A 6 16.24 2.72 -83.95
C PRO A 6 15.09 3.39 -84.78
N ALA A 7 15.17 4.73 -84.90
CA ALA A 7 14.81 5.57 -86.09
C ALA A 7 13.31 5.91 -86.29
N ARG A 8 12.87 7.02 -86.90
CA ARG A 8 13.39 8.28 -87.51
C ARG A 8 12.12 9.04 -87.97
N ASP A 9 12.05 10.36 -87.87
CA ASP A 9 11.60 11.29 -88.95
C ASP A 9 11.56 12.74 -88.43
N GLN A 10 12.40 13.64 -88.94
CA GLN A 10 12.20 14.52 -90.10
C GLN A 10 11.18 15.66 -89.87
N SER A 11 11.75 16.80 -89.43
CA SER A 11 11.62 18.21 -89.85
C SER A 11 10.61 18.61 -90.98
N PRO A 12 10.50 19.91 -91.34
CA PRO A 12 10.07 21.07 -90.57
C PRO A 12 9.04 21.92 -91.36
N THR A 13 8.22 22.78 -90.73
CA THR A 13 7.56 23.88 -91.45
C THR A 13 7.55 25.18 -90.66
N ARG A 14 7.74 26.23 -91.44
CA ARG A 14 8.14 27.60 -91.16
C ARG A 14 6.98 28.50 -91.56
N ASP A 15 6.52 29.37 -90.67
CA ASP A 15 5.85 30.66 -90.94
C ASP A 15 5.27 31.18 -89.61
N GLY A 16 5.19 32.46 -89.30
CA GLY A 16 5.48 33.68 -90.04
C GLY A 16 5.45 34.85 -89.04
N ARG A 17 6.17 35.92 -89.36
CA ARG A 17 6.12 37.20 -88.65
C ARG A 17 4.81 37.92 -88.96
N GLN A 18 4.19 38.54 -87.97
CA GLN A 18 3.47 39.84 -88.01
C GLN A 18 2.89 40.07 -86.60
N ALA A 19 3.40 41.02 -85.80
CA ALA A 19 3.22 42.47 -85.89
C ALA A 19 1.81 42.96 -85.54
N GLN A 20 1.77 43.77 -84.47
CA GLN A 20 0.86 44.89 -84.19
C GLN A 20 -0.42 44.67 -83.34
N SER A 21 -0.28 45.18 -82.11
CA SER A 21 -1.15 46.15 -81.42
C SER A 21 -2.61 45.78 -81.14
N LEU A 22 -2.98 45.83 -79.85
CA LEU A 22 -3.87 46.88 -79.31
C LEU A 22 -4.03 46.74 -77.79
N ARG A 23 -3.79 47.86 -77.09
CA ARG A 23 -4.46 48.32 -75.85
C ARG A 23 -4.71 47.30 -74.72
N ARG A 24 -4.04 47.52 -73.57
CA ARG A 24 -4.71 48.01 -72.35
C ARG A 24 -3.74 48.22 -71.18
N GLN A 25 -3.80 49.44 -70.65
CA GLN A 25 -3.82 49.78 -69.22
C GLN A 25 -2.60 49.45 -68.36
N ASN A 26 -1.93 50.54 -67.97
CA ASN A 26 -1.22 50.66 -66.69
C ASN A 26 -2.10 50.13 -65.54
N HIS A 27 -1.61 49.13 -64.81
CA HIS A 27 -1.93 49.00 -63.39
C HIS A 27 -0.71 48.47 -62.64
N VAL A 28 -0.30 49.27 -61.68
CA VAL A 28 0.67 49.01 -60.60
C VAL A 28 0.44 47.61 -60.02
N ALA A 29 1.47 46.78 -60.04
CA ALA A 29 1.48 45.50 -59.32
C ALA A 29 1.67 45.80 -57.83
N ASP A 30 0.54 45.92 -57.13
CA ASP A 30 0.49 46.00 -55.67
C ASP A 30 0.55 44.57 -55.13
N ASN A 31 1.72 44.17 -54.65
CA ASN A 31 2.00 42.82 -54.17
C ASN A 31 1.45 42.66 -52.74
N SER A 32 0.13 42.59 -52.60
CA SER A 32 -0.56 42.28 -51.35
C SER A 32 -0.90 40.78 -51.31
N SER A 33 0.08 39.98 -50.91
CA SER A 33 -0.15 38.60 -50.49
C SER A 33 -1.07 38.62 -49.27
N SER A 34 -2.32 38.22 -49.47
CA SER A 34 -3.32 38.03 -48.42
C SER A 34 -2.84 36.99 -47.42
N ALA A 35 -2.24 37.43 -46.31
CA ALA A 35 -2.07 36.60 -45.12
C ALA A 35 -3.46 36.25 -44.61
N GLN A 36 -3.88 34.99 -44.77
CA GLN A 36 -5.05 34.48 -44.08
C GLN A 36 -4.82 34.64 -42.57
N PRO A 37 -5.77 35.23 -41.81
CA PRO A 37 -5.63 35.28 -40.37
C PRO A 37 -5.66 33.84 -39.83
N ALA A 38 -4.68 33.50 -39.00
CA ALA A 38 -4.69 32.27 -38.22
C ALA A 38 -6.03 32.15 -37.48
N PRO A 39 -6.61 30.94 -37.36
CA PRO A 39 -7.85 30.76 -36.61
C PRO A 39 -7.65 31.30 -35.20
N SER A 40 -8.38 32.37 -34.88
CA SER A 40 -8.42 32.89 -33.53
C SER A 40 -9.06 31.82 -32.64
N CYS A 41 -8.25 31.19 -31.79
CA CYS A 41 -8.77 30.40 -30.67
C CYS A 41 -9.60 31.34 -29.80
N SER A 42 -10.92 31.35 -30.02
CA SER A 42 -11.84 31.98 -29.11
C SER A 42 -11.66 31.32 -27.73
N PRO A 43 -11.54 32.08 -26.63
CA PRO A 43 -11.52 31.47 -25.31
C PRO A 43 -12.82 30.68 -25.14
N ALA A 44 -12.71 29.36 -25.06
CA ALA A 44 -13.87 28.48 -24.93
C ALA A 44 -14.69 28.94 -23.71
N ARG A 45 -15.86 29.52 -23.95
CA ARG A 45 -16.81 29.82 -22.89
C ARG A 45 -17.39 28.49 -22.44
N LEU A 46 -16.91 27.99 -21.30
CA LEU A 46 -17.52 26.84 -20.63
C LEU A 46 -19.00 27.12 -20.47
N THR A 47 -19.84 26.25 -21.03
CA THR A 47 -21.28 26.37 -20.87
C THR A 47 -21.64 26.20 -19.40
N THR A 48 -22.70 26.86 -18.94
CA THR A 48 -23.17 26.78 -17.55
C THR A 48 -23.35 25.34 -17.10
N CYS A 49 -23.80 24.45 -17.99
CA CYS A 49 -23.93 23.02 -17.72
C CYS A 49 -22.59 22.35 -17.36
N ILE A 50 -21.48 22.69 -18.05
CA ILE A 50 -20.16 22.14 -17.73
C ILE A 50 -19.69 22.67 -16.38
N VAL A 51 -19.91 23.95 -16.09
CA VAL A 51 -19.56 24.54 -14.79
C VAL A 51 -20.31 23.83 -13.66
N VAL A 52 -21.61 23.62 -13.81
CA VAL A 52 -22.43 22.86 -12.85
C VAL A 52 -21.91 21.43 -12.70
N ALA A 53 -21.63 20.74 -13.79
CA ALA A 53 -21.11 19.37 -13.76
C ALA A 53 -19.74 19.29 -13.04
N LEU A 54 -18.84 20.25 -13.26
CA LEU A 54 -17.55 20.32 -12.58
C LEU A 54 -17.70 20.58 -11.08
N VAL A 55 -18.63 21.45 -10.68
CA VAL A 55 -18.93 21.70 -9.26
C VAL A 55 -19.50 20.44 -8.62
N VAL A 56 -20.45 19.76 -9.28
CA VAL A 56 -21.01 18.50 -8.78
C VAL A 56 -19.92 17.43 -8.65
N LEU A 57 -19.08 17.24 -9.67
CA LEU A 57 -17.96 16.30 -9.63
C LEU A 57 -17.01 16.63 -8.46
N ARG A 58 -16.66 17.91 -8.28
CA ARG A 58 -15.80 18.36 -7.19
C ARG A 58 -16.39 18.03 -5.82
N LEU A 59 -17.67 18.34 -5.62
CA LEU A 59 -18.37 18.08 -4.36
C LEU A 59 -18.53 16.58 -4.10
N ALA A 60 -18.84 15.79 -5.13
CA ALA A 60 -18.99 14.34 -5.00
C ALA A 60 -17.65 13.65 -4.65
N VAL A 61 -16.57 13.99 -5.34
CA VAL A 61 -15.22 13.46 -5.05
C VAL A 61 -14.74 13.95 -3.69
N GLY A 62 -14.91 15.24 -3.38
CA GLY A 62 -14.55 15.81 -2.09
C GLY A 62 -15.31 15.16 -0.92
N TRP A 63 -16.61 14.93 -1.09
CA TRP A 63 -17.44 14.22 -0.12
C TRP A 63 -16.98 12.78 0.08
N HIS A 64 -16.65 12.08 -1.02
CA HIS A 64 -16.13 10.72 -0.96
C HIS A 64 -14.85 10.65 -0.12
N PHE A 65 -13.82 11.44 -0.46
CA PHE A 65 -12.56 11.51 0.28
C PHE A 65 -12.78 11.89 1.76
N TRP A 66 -13.58 12.92 2.02
CA TRP A 66 -13.88 13.34 3.40
C TRP A 66 -14.47 12.19 4.21
N ARG A 67 -15.51 11.54 3.68
CA ARG A 67 -16.19 10.42 4.35
C ARG A 67 -15.25 9.23 4.55
N GLU A 68 -14.46 8.86 3.55
CA GLU A 68 -13.50 7.76 3.67
C GLU A 68 -12.37 8.07 4.66
N GLY A 69 -11.97 9.34 4.79
CA GLY A 69 -11.00 9.78 5.79
C GLY A 69 -11.57 9.74 7.21
N THR A 70 -12.76 10.31 7.42
CA THR A 70 -13.36 10.38 8.76
C THR A 70 -13.75 9.01 9.32
N LYS A 71 -14.05 8.03 8.47
CA LYS A 71 -14.30 6.64 8.89
C LYS A 71 -13.10 5.97 9.57
N LYS A 72 -11.89 6.44 9.29
CA LYS A 72 -10.65 5.88 9.85
C LYS A 72 -10.33 6.42 11.25
N LEU A 73 -11.09 7.42 11.69
CA LEU A 73 -10.92 8.05 13.00
C LEU A 73 -11.77 7.32 14.03
N HIS A 74 -11.12 6.62 14.95
CA HIS A 74 -11.76 5.98 16.08
C HIS A 74 -11.34 6.67 17.38
N ARG A 75 -12.24 6.69 18.36
CA ARG A 75 -11.90 7.05 19.74
C ARG A 75 -11.93 5.79 20.57
N ASP A 76 -10.88 5.56 21.34
CA ASP A 76 -10.89 4.53 22.36
C ASP A 76 -11.75 4.95 23.58
N SER A 77 -11.87 4.05 24.55
CA SER A 77 -12.59 4.29 25.81
C SER A 77 -11.95 5.37 26.68
N GLU A 78 -10.68 5.71 26.46
CA GLU A 78 -9.93 6.73 27.19
C GLU A 78 -10.04 8.11 26.51
N GLY A 79 -10.66 8.18 25.33
CA GLY A 79 -10.88 9.40 24.56
C GLY A 79 -9.74 9.77 23.61
N HIS A 80 -8.70 8.94 23.50
CA HIS A 80 -7.61 9.10 22.57
C HIS A 80 -8.07 8.78 21.14
N LEU A 81 -7.59 9.59 20.19
CA LEU A 81 -7.89 9.43 18.78
C LEU A 81 -6.90 8.43 18.18
N HIS A 82 -7.39 7.26 17.80
CA HIS A 82 -6.61 6.27 17.07
C HIS A 82 -7.06 6.19 15.62
N VAL A 83 -6.08 6.02 14.74
CA VAL A 83 -6.32 5.95 13.31
C VAL A 83 -6.22 4.50 12.87
N GLU A 84 -7.34 3.91 12.52
CA GLU A 84 -7.38 2.56 11.99
C GLU A 84 -7.43 2.65 10.47
N VAL A 85 -6.26 2.51 9.85
CA VAL A 85 -6.16 2.35 8.39
C VAL A 85 -5.74 0.91 8.12
N PRO A 86 -6.37 0.22 7.16
CA PRO A 86 -5.97 -1.12 6.77
C PRO A 86 -4.66 -1.11 5.94
N SER A 87 -3.70 -0.22 6.20
CA SER A 87 -2.44 -0.19 5.45
C SER A 87 -1.67 -1.49 5.63
N GLU A 88 -1.71 -2.08 6.82
CA GLU A 88 -1.14 -3.41 7.09
C GLU A 88 -1.82 -4.49 6.23
N ALA A 89 -3.15 -4.52 6.21
CA ALA A 89 -3.91 -5.45 5.39
C ALA A 89 -3.67 -5.22 3.88
N MET A 90 -3.55 -3.96 3.46
CA MET A 90 -3.28 -3.58 2.06
C MET A 90 -1.86 -3.98 1.65
N PHE A 91 -0.87 -3.72 2.49
CA PHE A 91 0.53 -4.05 2.24
C PHE A 91 0.75 -5.55 2.22
N SER A 92 0.14 -6.29 3.15
CA SER A 92 0.22 -7.77 3.21
C SER A 92 -0.51 -8.49 2.08
N GLN A 93 -1.33 -7.77 1.31
CA GLN A 93 -2.00 -8.27 0.11
C GLN A 93 -1.34 -7.75 -1.17
N ALA A 94 -0.29 -6.94 -1.09
CA ALA A 94 0.32 -6.33 -2.25
C ALA A 94 0.95 -7.39 -3.18
N VAL A 95 0.68 -7.27 -4.48
CA VAL A 95 1.21 -8.17 -5.52
C VAL A 95 1.95 -7.41 -6.60
N GLY A 96 2.83 -8.10 -7.32
CA GLY A 96 3.58 -7.53 -8.45
C GLY A 96 4.95 -6.96 -8.08
N PRO A 97 5.54 -6.10 -8.93
CA PRO A 97 6.95 -5.71 -8.83
C PRO A 97 7.29 -4.88 -7.58
N PHE A 98 6.29 -4.29 -6.93
CA PHE A 98 6.47 -3.52 -5.69
C PHE A 98 6.06 -4.29 -4.43
N ALA A 99 5.63 -5.55 -4.53
CA ALA A 99 5.16 -6.34 -3.38
C ALA A 99 6.21 -6.40 -2.26
N GLU A 100 7.47 -6.67 -2.61
CA GLU A 100 8.58 -6.71 -1.64
C GLU A 100 8.77 -5.37 -0.93
N PHE A 101 8.65 -4.25 -1.64
CA PHE A 101 8.73 -2.93 -1.03
C PHE A 101 7.63 -2.73 0.02
N TYR A 102 6.38 -3.11 -0.27
CA TYR A 102 5.28 -3.00 0.69
C TYR A 102 5.42 -3.98 1.86
N HIS A 103 5.77 -5.24 1.58
CA HIS A 103 6.01 -6.25 2.61
C HIS A 103 7.16 -5.85 3.55
N SER A 104 8.21 -5.20 3.05
CA SER A 104 9.32 -4.72 3.88
C SER A 104 8.92 -3.68 4.94
N LYS A 105 7.76 -3.02 4.76
CA LYS A 105 7.20 -2.04 5.71
C LYS A 105 6.40 -2.69 6.83
N LEU A 106 6.06 -3.97 6.70
CA LEU A 106 5.37 -4.70 7.74
C LEU A 106 6.35 -5.16 8.82
N PRO A 107 5.94 -5.16 10.10
CA PRO A 107 6.60 -5.93 11.16
C PRO A 107 6.96 -7.32 10.64
N ASP A 108 8.18 -7.77 10.88
CA ASP A 108 8.70 -9.00 10.26
C ASP A 108 8.05 -10.28 10.83
N ALA A 109 7.12 -10.14 11.79
CA ALA A 109 6.33 -11.22 12.40
C ALA A 109 7.18 -12.47 12.67
N HIS A 110 8.34 -12.25 13.28
CA HIS A 110 9.31 -13.28 13.66
C HIS A 110 9.79 -14.15 12.48
N GLN A 111 9.97 -13.55 11.29
CA GLN A 111 10.45 -14.23 10.08
C GLN A 111 9.58 -15.45 9.68
N TRP A 112 8.27 -15.42 9.97
CA TRP A 112 7.41 -16.60 9.76
C TRP A 112 7.42 -17.11 8.31
N GLN A 113 7.55 -16.24 7.30
CA GLN A 113 7.63 -16.68 5.90
C GLN A 113 8.88 -17.54 5.62
N LYS A 114 9.93 -17.39 6.42
CA LYS A 114 11.19 -18.14 6.28
C LYS A 114 11.22 -19.36 7.21
N LEU A 115 10.71 -19.22 8.43
CA LEU A 115 10.85 -20.24 9.48
C LEU A 115 9.62 -21.16 9.58
N LEU A 116 8.42 -20.62 9.36
CA LEU A 116 7.17 -21.37 9.44
C LEU A 116 6.71 -21.86 8.06
N ALA A 117 6.75 -21.01 7.03
CA ALA A 117 6.28 -21.32 5.67
C ALA A 117 7.25 -22.17 4.85
N VAL A 118 7.79 -23.22 5.47
CA VAL A 118 8.75 -24.16 4.88
C VAL A 118 7.97 -25.37 4.32
N PRO A 119 8.09 -25.69 3.01
CA PRO A 119 7.48 -26.87 2.44
C PRO A 119 8.06 -28.17 3.04
N ARG A 120 7.25 -28.95 3.75
CA ARG A 120 7.65 -30.24 4.36
C ARG A 120 6.71 -31.36 3.90
N GLU A 121 7.25 -32.50 3.49
CA GLU A 121 6.40 -33.65 3.14
C GLU A 121 5.87 -34.30 4.42
N GLN A 122 4.59 -34.66 4.44
CA GLN A 122 3.97 -35.36 5.55
C GLN A 122 3.45 -36.71 5.05
N THR A 123 3.99 -37.76 5.65
CA THR A 123 3.48 -39.14 5.55
C THR A 123 2.56 -39.44 6.72
N ALA A 124 1.81 -40.54 6.65
CA ALA A 124 0.96 -40.98 7.76
C ALA A 124 1.75 -41.21 9.06
N GLU A 125 2.98 -41.75 8.96
CA GLU A 125 3.89 -41.97 10.09
C GLU A 125 4.32 -40.64 10.71
N SER A 126 4.84 -39.70 9.90
CA SER A 126 5.24 -38.38 10.41
C SER A 126 4.07 -37.56 10.95
N ALA A 127 2.85 -37.77 10.44
CA ALA A 127 1.65 -37.10 10.98
C ALA A 127 1.31 -37.63 12.39
N GLU A 128 1.44 -38.93 12.60
CA GLU A 128 1.28 -39.56 13.92
C GLU A 128 2.38 -39.09 14.88
N GLU A 129 3.63 -39.04 14.43
CA GLU A 129 4.75 -38.51 15.23
C GLU A 129 4.52 -37.06 15.69
N VAL A 130 4.07 -36.18 14.80
CA VAL A 130 3.73 -34.79 15.14
C VAL A 130 2.58 -34.73 16.15
N ALA A 131 1.55 -35.56 16.00
CA ALA A 131 0.43 -35.59 16.95
C ALA A 131 0.84 -36.09 18.34
N VAL A 132 1.70 -37.11 18.40
CA VAL A 132 2.27 -37.62 19.65
C VAL A 132 3.19 -36.58 20.30
N TRP A 133 4.04 -35.93 19.50
CA TRP A 133 4.90 -34.84 19.94
C TRP A 133 4.06 -33.70 20.52
N ALA A 134 3.04 -33.22 19.80
CA ALA A 134 2.18 -32.13 20.22
C ALA A 134 1.50 -32.40 21.57
N ALA A 135 0.98 -33.63 21.77
CA ALA A 135 0.38 -34.03 23.03
C ALA A 135 1.42 -34.12 24.17
N THR A 136 2.61 -34.65 23.88
CA THR A 136 3.70 -34.76 24.84
C THR A 136 4.18 -33.38 25.27
N GLU A 137 4.32 -32.47 24.31
CA GLU A 137 4.79 -31.11 24.53
C GLU A 137 3.77 -30.28 25.31
N ALA A 138 2.47 -30.36 24.97
CA ALA A 138 1.42 -29.71 25.75
C ALA A 138 1.39 -30.18 27.21
N ASN A 139 1.58 -31.49 27.46
CA ASN A 139 1.69 -32.02 28.81
C ASN A 139 2.96 -31.52 29.52
N ARG A 140 4.12 -31.53 28.82
CA ARG A 140 5.38 -31.03 29.35
C ARG A 140 5.23 -29.59 29.84
N ILE A 141 4.63 -28.71 29.02
CA ILE A 141 4.45 -27.30 29.36
C ILE A 141 3.49 -27.13 30.53
N GLY A 142 2.39 -27.90 30.56
CA GLY A 142 1.43 -27.88 31.66
C GLY A 142 1.99 -28.40 32.99
N ASP A 143 3.00 -29.27 32.95
CA ASP A 143 3.67 -29.85 34.13
C ASP A 143 4.86 -28.98 34.63
N LEU A 144 5.23 -27.90 33.92
CA LEU A 144 6.32 -27.00 34.33
C LEU A 144 5.98 -26.32 35.67
N ALA A 145 6.95 -26.34 36.61
CA ALA A 145 6.82 -25.57 37.85
C ALA A 145 6.79 -24.07 37.57
N ASP A 146 6.19 -23.24 38.44
CA ASP A 146 6.04 -21.79 38.22
C ASP A 146 7.39 -21.06 38.03
N ASP A 147 8.47 -21.56 38.65
CA ASP A 147 9.82 -20.99 38.61
C ASP A 147 10.72 -21.60 37.52
N GLU A 148 10.24 -22.63 36.80
CA GLU A 148 10.99 -23.30 35.74
C GLU A 148 10.95 -22.49 34.43
N PRO A 149 12.09 -22.07 33.86
CA PRO A 149 12.10 -21.33 32.60
C PRO A 149 11.52 -22.14 31.45
N PHE A 150 10.76 -21.48 30.57
CA PHE A 150 10.31 -22.10 29.34
C PHE A 150 11.46 -22.21 28.33
N GLU A 151 11.75 -23.44 27.90
CA GLU A 151 12.65 -23.72 26.79
C GLU A 151 11.86 -24.26 25.59
N PRO A 152 12.01 -23.67 24.39
CA PRO A 152 11.35 -24.16 23.20
C PRO A 152 11.93 -25.50 22.75
N ASP A 153 11.09 -26.37 22.21
CA ASP A 153 11.55 -27.64 21.66
C ASP A 153 12.38 -27.42 20.39
N THR A 154 13.43 -28.21 20.22
CA THR A 154 14.36 -28.13 19.08
C THR A 154 14.35 -29.41 18.24
N SER A 155 13.41 -30.31 18.48
CA SER A 155 13.32 -31.55 17.73
C SER A 155 12.87 -31.31 16.29
N ASP A 156 13.42 -32.10 15.36
CA ASP A 156 13.04 -32.06 13.94
C ASP A 156 11.57 -32.49 13.70
N VAL A 157 10.97 -33.17 14.68
CA VAL A 157 9.56 -33.59 14.66
C VAL A 157 8.64 -32.39 14.78
N SER A 158 9.06 -31.33 15.49
CA SER A 158 8.29 -30.12 15.63
C SER A 158 8.18 -29.36 14.30
N PRO A 159 6.96 -29.11 13.78
CA PRO A 159 6.76 -28.29 12.59
C PRO A 159 7.03 -26.79 12.86
N VAL A 160 7.16 -26.39 14.13
CA VAL A 160 7.21 -25.00 14.59
C VAL A 160 8.52 -24.60 15.29
N ALA A 161 9.42 -25.54 15.60
CA ALA A 161 10.62 -25.32 16.41
C ALA A 161 11.43 -24.06 16.02
N ASP A 162 11.79 -23.93 14.74
CA ASP A 162 12.59 -22.79 14.26
C ASP A 162 11.88 -21.44 14.49
N TRP A 163 10.56 -21.41 14.28
CA TRP A 163 9.78 -20.20 14.43
C TRP A 163 9.53 -19.87 15.90
N GLU A 164 9.21 -20.87 16.72
CA GLU A 164 9.04 -20.74 18.16
C GLU A 164 10.32 -20.20 18.82
N GLN A 165 11.49 -20.76 18.45
CA GLN A 165 12.78 -20.30 18.96
C GLN A 165 13.03 -18.83 18.61
N GLN A 166 12.70 -18.40 17.39
CA GLN A 166 12.84 -17.00 16.98
C GLN A 166 11.91 -16.08 17.79
N ILE A 167 10.65 -16.49 18.01
CA ILE A 167 9.70 -15.69 18.81
C ILE A 167 10.16 -15.57 20.27
N VAL A 168 10.58 -16.68 20.89
CA VAL A 168 11.13 -16.69 22.26
C VAL A 168 12.35 -15.78 22.37
N THR A 169 13.25 -15.82 21.38
CA THR A 169 14.41 -14.93 21.30
C THR A 169 13.98 -13.47 21.26
N ASP A 170 12.98 -13.12 20.43
CA ASP A 170 12.50 -11.75 20.30
C ASP A 170 11.74 -11.27 21.56
N PHE A 171 11.09 -12.18 22.29
CA PHE A 171 10.50 -11.91 23.62
C PHE A 171 11.61 -11.59 24.64
N ASP A 172 12.69 -12.36 24.64
CA ASP A 172 13.86 -12.11 25.49
C ASP A 172 14.53 -10.79 25.16
N GLU A 173 14.69 -10.45 23.89
CA GLU A 173 15.22 -9.14 23.50
C GLU A 173 14.32 -8.00 23.99
N THR A 174 13.00 -8.17 23.92
CA THR A 174 12.03 -7.20 24.42
C THR A 174 12.14 -7.04 25.94
N TYR A 175 12.22 -8.14 26.67
CA TYR A 175 12.48 -8.16 28.11
C TYR A 175 13.76 -7.41 28.46
N GLN A 176 14.87 -7.71 27.77
CA GLN A 176 16.17 -7.07 27.97
C GLN A 176 16.14 -5.56 27.67
N ARG A 177 15.35 -5.11 26.70
CA ARG A 177 15.16 -3.66 26.44
C ARG A 177 14.42 -2.97 27.58
N VAL A 178 13.48 -3.65 28.24
CA VAL A 178 12.69 -3.10 29.35
C VAL A 178 13.48 -3.11 30.66
N THR A 179 14.18 -4.20 31.01
CA THR A 179 14.94 -4.28 32.27
C THR A 179 16.15 -3.35 32.34
N ARG A 180 16.64 -2.89 31.20
CA ARG A 180 17.71 -1.88 31.11
C ARG A 180 17.22 -0.44 31.34
N ILE A 181 15.92 -0.22 31.52
CA ILE A 181 15.36 1.12 31.77
C ILE A 181 15.82 1.62 33.14
N PRO A 182 16.48 2.79 33.22
CA PRO A 182 16.84 3.39 34.51
C PRO A 182 15.58 3.75 35.30
N GLY A 183 15.48 3.24 36.53
CA GLY A 183 14.34 3.49 37.43
C GLY A 183 13.37 2.31 37.58
N LEU A 184 13.62 1.18 36.92
CA LEU A 184 12.87 -0.05 37.15
C LEU A 184 13.38 -0.75 38.43
N GLY A 185 12.53 -0.83 39.46
CA GLY A 185 12.87 -1.44 40.75
C GLY A 185 12.99 -2.97 40.69
N ASP A 186 13.57 -3.57 41.71
CA ASP A 186 13.83 -5.03 41.77
C ASP A 186 12.52 -5.84 41.66
N GLU A 187 11.46 -5.40 42.34
CA GLU A 187 10.13 -6.04 42.28
C GLU A 187 9.50 -5.96 40.87
N GLN A 188 9.68 -4.84 40.18
CA GLN A 188 9.21 -4.68 38.80
C GLN A 188 10.01 -5.56 37.82
N GLN A 189 11.31 -5.78 38.09
CA GLN A 189 12.13 -6.68 37.28
C GLN A 189 11.73 -8.15 37.47
N GLU A 190 11.42 -8.55 38.70
CA GLU A 190 10.90 -9.89 39.02
C GLU A 190 9.53 -10.11 38.37
N ALA A 191 8.62 -9.13 38.50
CA ALA A 191 7.31 -9.17 37.85
C ALA A 191 7.44 -9.21 36.30
N ALA A 192 8.40 -8.49 35.73
CA ALA A 192 8.68 -8.53 34.29
C ALA A 192 9.14 -9.93 33.84
N ALA A 193 10.03 -10.57 34.61
CA ALA A 193 10.50 -11.92 34.32
C ALA A 193 9.33 -12.92 34.34
N ALA A 194 8.50 -12.89 35.38
CA ALA A 194 7.33 -13.75 35.49
C ALA A 194 6.33 -13.56 34.32
N ARG A 195 6.08 -12.30 33.91
CA ARG A 195 5.20 -11.98 32.78
C ARG A 195 5.73 -12.50 31.45
N VAL A 196 7.04 -12.41 31.23
CA VAL A 196 7.69 -12.92 30.01
C VAL A 196 7.62 -14.44 29.96
N GLU A 197 7.97 -15.12 31.05
CA GLU A 197 7.91 -16.59 31.12
C GLU A 197 6.48 -17.10 30.94
N PHE A 198 5.49 -16.44 31.55
CA PHE A 198 4.07 -16.75 31.33
C PHE A 198 3.69 -16.67 29.83
N ARG A 199 4.13 -15.63 29.11
CA ARG A 199 3.83 -15.46 27.68
C ARG A 199 4.58 -16.44 26.79
N LYS A 200 5.79 -16.84 27.16
CA LYS A 200 6.53 -17.91 26.48
C LYS A 200 5.82 -19.26 26.63
N ARG A 201 5.34 -19.62 27.82
CA ARG A 201 4.53 -20.83 28.02
C ARG A 201 3.24 -20.79 27.23
N GLN A 202 2.52 -19.66 27.28
CA GLN A 202 1.30 -19.47 26.50
C GLN A 202 1.55 -19.66 24.99
N LEU A 203 2.69 -19.18 24.49
CA LEU A 203 3.11 -19.39 23.11
C LEU A 203 3.34 -20.88 22.81
N GLY A 204 4.10 -21.58 23.65
CA GLY A 204 4.38 -23.00 23.46
C GLY A 204 3.12 -23.86 23.50
N GLU A 205 2.21 -23.62 24.45
CA GLU A 205 0.91 -24.30 24.52
C GLU A 205 0.09 -24.10 23.24
N TYR A 206 0.05 -22.86 22.75
CA TYR A 206 -0.65 -22.52 21.52
C TYR A 206 -0.06 -23.24 20.31
N LEU A 207 1.27 -23.16 20.13
CA LEU A 207 1.95 -23.75 18.99
C LEU A 207 1.91 -25.28 19.02
N ALA A 208 2.04 -25.90 20.20
CA ALA A 208 1.85 -27.35 20.37
C ALA A 208 0.43 -27.77 19.96
N GLY A 209 -0.60 -27.01 20.36
CA GLY A 209 -1.99 -27.27 19.98
C GLY A 209 -2.26 -27.15 18.47
N GLU A 210 -1.60 -26.21 17.80
CA GLU A 210 -1.78 -25.94 16.36
C GLU A 210 -0.84 -26.77 15.47
N ALA A 211 0.18 -27.41 16.03
CA ALA A 211 1.23 -28.10 15.28
C ALA A 211 0.72 -29.12 14.25
N PRO A 212 -0.29 -29.98 14.53
CA PRO A 212 -0.83 -30.88 13.51
C PRO A 212 -1.42 -30.13 12.29
N ALA A 213 -2.09 -29.01 12.52
CA ALA A 213 -2.68 -28.19 11.45
C ALA A 213 -1.59 -27.44 10.66
N ILE A 214 -0.56 -26.96 11.35
CA ILE A 214 0.63 -26.33 10.73
C ILE A 214 1.37 -27.35 9.87
N ALA A 215 1.54 -28.59 10.34
CA ALA A 215 2.22 -29.65 9.59
C ALA A 215 1.46 -30.03 8.31
N GLU A 216 0.12 -30.16 8.37
CA GLU A 216 -0.70 -30.39 7.16
C GLU A 216 -0.56 -29.21 6.18
N TRP A 217 -0.54 -27.97 6.68
CA TRP A 217 -0.33 -26.80 5.84
C TRP A 217 1.06 -26.75 5.19
N GLN A 218 2.12 -27.13 5.91
CA GLN A 218 3.47 -27.29 5.34
C GLN A 218 3.49 -28.40 4.27
N HIS A 219 2.67 -29.44 4.43
CA HIS A 219 2.45 -30.44 3.39
C HIS A 219 1.74 -29.87 2.16
N GLU A 220 0.77 -28.97 2.33
CA GLU A 220 0.17 -28.26 1.21
C GLU A 220 1.18 -27.41 0.44
N LEU A 221 2.07 -26.70 1.15
CA LEU A 221 3.17 -25.95 0.55
C LEU A 221 4.10 -26.87 -0.24
N TRP A 222 4.37 -28.07 0.27
CA TRP A 222 5.15 -29.08 -0.44
C TRP A 222 4.44 -29.55 -1.71
N ARG A 223 3.13 -29.83 -1.66
CA ARG A 223 2.33 -30.20 -2.84
C ARG A 223 2.34 -29.10 -3.90
N LEU A 224 2.20 -27.84 -3.47
CA LEU A 224 2.26 -26.68 -4.36
C LEU A 224 3.62 -26.56 -5.03
N LYS A 225 4.72 -26.70 -4.26
CA LYS A 225 6.08 -26.67 -4.81
C LYS A 225 6.30 -27.79 -5.82
N LYS A 226 5.85 -29.02 -5.53
CA LYS A 226 5.89 -30.13 -6.49
C LYS A 226 5.10 -29.85 -7.76
N TRP A 227 3.95 -29.19 -7.66
CA TRP A 227 3.15 -28.79 -8.81
C TRP A 227 3.82 -27.69 -9.65
N GLN A 228 4.49 -26.73 -9.01
CA GLN A 228 5.30 -25.72 -9.70
C GLN A 228 6.48 -26.36 -10.43
N ASP A 229 7.13 -27.35 -9.81
CA ASP A 229 8.29 -28.05 -10.36
C ASP A 229 7.94 -29.07 -11.47
N SER A 230 6.67 -29.47 -11.62
CA SER A 230 6.27 -30.53 -12.57
C SER A 230 6.31 -30.10 -14.06
N GLY A 231 6.62 -28.84 -14.36
CA GLY A 231 6.79 -28.33 -15.73
C GLY A 231 5.47 -28.06 -16.48
N GLU A 232 4.31 -28.40 -15.91
CA GLU A 232 2.99 -28.11 -16.49
C GLU A 232 2.60 -26.62 -16.45
N SER A 233 3.32 -25.82 -15.64
CA SER A 233 3.07 -24.39 -15.46
C SER A 233 3.34 -23.58 -16.73
N GLY A 234 4.37 -23.93 -17.52
CA GLY A 234 4.89 -23.04 -18.57
C GLY A 234 4.05 -22.92 -19.86
N ASP A 235 3.22 -23.92 -20.19
CA ASP A 235 2.60 -24.03 -21.52
C ASP A 235 1.09 -23.70 -21.56
N VAL A 236 0.42 -23.57 -20.41
CA VAL A 236 -1.04 -23.37 -20.36
C VAL A 236 -1.43 -22.25 -19.36
N PRO A 237 -1.93 -21.09 -19.82
CA PRO A 237 -2.27 -19.95 -18.95
C PRO A 237 -3.26 -20.25 -17.80
N PHE A 238 -4.07 -21.30 -17.94
CA PHE A 238 -5.01 -21.73 -16.91
C PHE A 238 -4.32 -22.45 -15.73
N VAL A 239 -3.19 -23.13 -15.97
CA VAL A 239 -2.42 -23.82 -14.94
C VAL A 239 -1.70 -22.79 -14.06
N ASP A 240 -1.05 -21.79 -14.67
CA ASP A 240 -0.42 -20.67 -13.95
C ASP A 240 -1.41 -19.93 -13.06
N LYS A 241 -2.62 -19.65 -13.58
CA LYS A 241 -3.66 -18.99 -12.79
C LYS A 241 -4.05 -19.81 -11.57
N ARG A 242 -4.21 -21.13 -11.71
CA ARG A 242 -4.56 -22.02 -10.60
C ARG A 242 -3.43 -22.16 -9.59
N ILE A 243 -2.18 -22.19 -10.05
CA ILE A 243 -1.00 -22.20 -9.17
C ILE A 243 -0.94 -20.89 -8.37
N ALA A 244 -1.19 -19.75 -9.01
CA ALA A 244 -1.23 -18.45 -8.34
C ALA A 244 -2.40 -18.36 -7.33
N GLU A 245 -3.59 -18.85 -7.70
CA GLU A 245 -4.75 -18.92 -6.79
C GLU A 245 -4.45 -19.83 -5.58
N LYS A 246 -3.84 -21.00 -5.81
CA LYS A 246 -3.46 -21.91 -4.72
C LYS A 246 -2.35 -21.34 -3.84
N ALA A 247 -1.35 -20.69 -4.43
CA ALA A 247 -0.29 -20.00 -3.68
C ALA A 247 -0.86 -18.90 -2.78
N ALA A 248 -1.82 -18.12 -3.28
CA ALA A 248 -2.50 -17.09 -2.49
C ALA A 248 -3.32 -17.68 -1.34
N GLU A 249 -4.05 -18.79 -1.59
CA GLU A 249 -4.80 -19.51 -0.56
C GLU A 249 -3.88 -20.03 0.55
N THR A 250 -2.81 -20.74 0.19
CA THR A 250 -1.88 -21.32 1.16
C THR A 250 -1.12 -20.21 1.92
N ALA A 251 -0.76 -19.10 1.27
CA ALA A 251 -0.17 -17.94 1.95
C ALA A 251 -1.16 -17.20 2.87
N ALA A 252 -2.46 -17.31 2.64
CA ALA A 252 -3.48 -16.73 3.53
C ALA A 252 -3.68 -17.59 4.79
N ALA A 253 -3.65 -18.92 4.67
CA ALA A 253 -3.83 -19.85 5.79
C ALA A 253 -2.80 -19.61 6.92
N GLY A 254 -1.52 -19.44 6.57
CA GLY A 254 -0.46 -19.19 7.56
C GLY A 254 -0.65 -17.92 8.41
N ARG A 255 -1.39 -16.92 7.89
CA ARG A 255 -1.58 -15.65 8.60
C ARG A 255 -2.42 -15.77 9.85
N ALA A 256 -3.33 -16.74 9.92
CA ALA A 256 -4.17 -16.93 11.09
C ALA A 256 -3.32 -17.22 12.34
N TRP A 257 -2.33 -18.11 12.23
CA TRP A 257 -1.39 -18.40 13.31
C TRP A 257 -0.52 -17.19 13.65
N VAL A 258 -0.03 -16.46 12.64
CA VAL A 258 0.73 -15.22 12.86
C VAL A 258 -0.09 -14.18 13.61
N THR A 259 -1.37 -13.99 13.28
CA THR A 259 -2.26 -13.06 13.99
C THR A 259 -2.48 -13.45 15.46
N GLN A 260 -2.53 -14.75 15.76
CA GLN A 260 -2.64 -15.25 17.14
C GLN A 260 -1.34 -15.00 17.92
N VAL A 261 -0.18 -15.26 17.32
CA VAL A 261 1.13 -14.94 17.93
C VAL A 261 1.29 -13.44 18.18
N GLN A 262 0.91 -12.59 17.22
CA GLN A 262 0.82 -11.13 17.41
C GLN A 262 -0.16 -10.73 18.53
N GLY A 263 -1.18 -11.55 18.80
CA GLY A 263 -2.05 -11.40 19.96
C GLY A 263 -1.30 -11.62 21.27
N ILE A 264 -0.47 -12.67 21.34
CA ILE A 264 0.38 -12.99 22.50
C ILE A 264 1.44 -11.89 22.70
N GLU A 265 2.09 -11.43 21.62
CA GLU A 265 3.02 -10.29 21.64
C GLU A 265 2.39 -9.01 22.21
N ARG A 266 1.18 -8.66 21.74
CA ARG A 266 0.43 -7.53 22.29
C ARG A 266 0.09 -7.73 23.76
N GLY A 267 -0.23 -8.97 24.16
CA GLY A 267 -0.41 -9.36 25.55
C GLY A 267 0.85 -9.08 26.37
N LEU A 268 2.02 -9.53 25.91
CA LEU A 268 3.31 -9.28 26.54
C LEU A 268 3.59 -7.77 26.65
N ALA A 269 3.41 -7.01 25.56
CA ALA A 269 3.62 -5.56 25.58
C ALA A 269 2.71 -4.86 26.61
N ASN A 270 1.44 -5.26 26.70
CA ASN A 270 0.49 -4.73 27.69
C ASN A 270 0.89 -5.10 29.12
N ASP A 271 1.30 -6.35 29.34
CA ASP A 271 1.78 -6.82 30.64
C ASP A 271 3.02 -6.03 31.07
N LEU A 272 3.96 -5.78 30.16
CA LEU A 272 5.15 -4.97 30.47
C LEU A 272 4.79 -3.51 30.72
N LYS A 273 3.85 -2.92 29.96
CA LYS A 273 3.34 -1.56 30.21
C LYS A 273 2.68 -1.42 31.59
N ALA A 274 2.04 -2.48 32.08
CA ALA A 274 1.43 -2.51 33.40
C ALA A 274 2.47 -2.47 34.55
N LEU A 275 3.78 -2.61 34.27
CA LEU A 275 4.82 -2.40 35.29
C LEU A 275 4.94 -0.93 35.72
N ALA A 276 4.45 0.00 34.91
CA ALA A 276 4.44 1.43 35.24
C ALA A 276 3.30 1.84 36.18
N ILE A 277 2.50 0.89 36.63
CA ILE A 277 1.44 1.10 37.63
C ILE A 277 1.99 0.67 38.98
N ASP A 278 1.91 1.55 39.98
CA ASP A 278 2.35 1.23 41.34
C ASP A 278 1.27 0.49 42.17
N ASP A 279 1.63 0.10 43.40
CA ASP A 279 0.75 -0.63 44.32
C ASP A 279 -0.53 0.14 44.71
N GLN A 280 -0.54 1.46 44.51
CA GLN A 280 -1.68 2.34 44.78
C GLN A 280 -2.57 2.51 43.55
N GLY A 281 -2.18 1.93 42.40
CA GLY A 281 -2.86 2.06 41.12
C GLY A 281 -2.55 3.36 40.39
N GLU A 282 -1.56 4.14 40.85
CA GLU A 282 -1.11 5.34 40.15
C GLU A 282 -0.13 4.96 39.03
N ARG A 283 -0.33 5.57 37.85
CA ARG A 283 0.51 5.32 36.67
C ARG A 283 1.65 6.33 36.64
N ASP A 284 2.89 5.86 36.73
CA ASP A 284 4.06 6.68 36.41
C ASP A 284 4.07 6.96 34.90
N ALA A 285 3.62 8.15 34.53
CA ALA A 285 3.53 8.59 33.14
C ALA A 285 4.88 8.58 32.42
N ARG A 286 5.98 8.86 33.13
CA ARG A 286 7.32 8.87 32.53
C ARG A 286 7.77 7.44 32.25
N LEU A 287 7.70 6.55 33.25
CA LEU A 287 8.07 5.15 33.09
C LEU A 287 7.20 4.47 32.03
N ALA A 288 5.89 4.71 32.04
CA ALA A 288 4.96 4.17 31.05
C ALA A 288 5.34 4.57 29.62
N SER A 289 5.70 5.84 29.40
CA SER A 289 6.13 6.30 28.07
C SER A 289 7.44 5.66 27.58
N VAL A 290 8.38 5.40 28.50
CA VAL A 290 9.65 4.75 28.15
C VAL A 290 9.44 3.26 27.87
N ILE A 291 8.63 2.56 28.67
CA ILE A 291 8.30 1.16 28.42
C ILE A 291 7.55 1.01 27.09
N GLU A 292 6.61 1.91 26.80
CA GLU A 292 5.90 1.94 25.53
C GLU A 292 6.85 2.12 24.34
N ASP A 293 7.82 3.04 24.43
CA ASP A 293 8.84 3.21 23.39
C ASP A 293 9.68 1.94 23.17
N LYS A 294 10.01 1.19 24.23
CA LYS A 294 10.86 -0.02 24.18
C LYS A 294 10.14 -1.30 23.77
N THR A 295 8.82 -1.35 23.99
CA THR A 295 7.97 -2.51 23.66
C THR A 295 7.34 -2.40 22.27
N THR A 296 7.25 -1.20 21.71
CA THR A 296 6.65 -1.01 20.38
C THR A 296 7.71 -1.19 19.28
N ASP A 297 7.45 -2.09 18.32
CA ASP A 297 8.30 -2.28 17.13
C ASP A 297 8.41 -0.96 16.34
N GLU A 298 9.63 -0.64 15.90
CA GLU A 298 9.92 0.52 15.06
C GLU A 298 9.13 0.48 13.75
N LYS A 299 8.95 -0.70 13.15
CA LYS A 299 8.11 -0.84 11.95
C LYS A 299 6.64 -0.57 12.25
N GLN A 300 6.15 -0.96 13.42
CA GLN A 300 4.80 -0.61 13.86
C GLN A 300 4.64 0.91 14.01
N LYS A 301 5.61 1.60 14.63
CA LYS A 301 5.60 3.07 14.72
C LYS A 301 5.56 3.74 13.34
N GLN A 302 6.30 3.19 12.37
CA GLN A 302 6.28 3.68 10.99
C GLN A 302 4.93 3.46 10.31
N LEU A 303 4.30 2.30 10.52
CA LEU A 303 2.94 2.02 10.03
C LEU A 303 1.92 2.97 10.64
N ASP A 304 1.97 3.20 11.95
CA ASP A 304 1.04 4.10 12.66
C ASP A 304 1.19 5.55 12.19
N PHE A 305 2.44 6.02 12.02
CA PHE A 305 2.72 7.32 11.44
C PHE A 305 2.15 7.45 10.03
N MET A 306 2.35 6.44 9.18
CA MET A 306 1.84 6.42 7.81
C MET A 306 0.31 6.37 7.79
N ASN A 307 -0.33 5.60 8.66
CA ASN A 307 -1.78 5.52 8.84
C ASN A 307 -2.37 6.90 9.18
N LEU A 308 -1.74 7.61 10.12
CA LEU A 308 -2.10 8.97 10.47
C LEU A 308 -1.91 9.93 9.28
N ALA A 309 -0.74 9.90 8.63
CA ALA A 309 -0.41 10.77 7.51
C ALA A 309 -1.38 10.57 6.33
N VAL A 310 -1.68 9.32 5.97
CA VAL A 310 -2.66 8.96 4.93
C VAL A 310 -4.05 9.47 5.29
N THR A 311 -4.47 9.31 6.55
CA THR A 311 -5.78 9.80 6.99
C THR A 311 -5.86 11.32 6.94
N CYS A 312 -4.84 12.03 7.44
CA CYS A 312 -4.76 13.49 7.32
C CYS A 312 -4.77 13.94 5.86
N LEU A 313 -4.07 13.24 4.97
CA LEU A 313 -4.06 13.54 3.54
C LEU A 313 -5.45 13.37 2.92
N ILE A 314 -6.12 12.24 3.15
CA ILE A 314 -7.45 11.94 2.60
C ILE A 314 -8.48 12.98 3.08
N ILE A 315 -8.51 13.27 4.39
CA ILE A 315 -9.39 14.28 4.99
C ILE A 315 -9.08 15.66 4.42
N GLY A 316 -7.80 16.04 4.36
CA GLY A 316 -7.34 17.32 3.83
C GLY A 316 -7.74 17.52 2.37
N VAL A 317 -7.55 16.51 1.52
CA VAL A 317 -7.98 16.53 0.12
C VAL A 317 -9.49 16.68 0.03
N GLY A 318 -10.26 15.89 0.78
CA GLY A 318 -11.72 15.97 0.81
C GLY A 318 -12.23 17.35 1.19
N PHE A 319 -11.69 17.92 2.28
CA PHE A 319 -12.04 19.25 2.77
C PHE A 319 -11.70 20.35 1.75
N CYS A 320 -10.50 20.31 1.18
CA CYS A 320 -10.06 21.25 0.15
C CYS A 320 -10.97 21.22 -1.08
N LEU A 321 -11.36 20.03 -1.55
CA LEU A 321 -12.27 19.89 -2.70
C LEU A 321 -13.69 20.38 -2.37
N LEU A 322 -14.23 20.07 -1.19
CA LEU A 322 -15.56 20.53 -0.77
C LEU A 322 -15.65 22.06 -0.74
N LEU A 323 -14.68 22.72 -0.09
CA LEU A 323 -14.63 24.18 -0.03
C LEU A 323 -14.20 24.84 -1.34
N GLY A 324 -13.62 24.06 -2.26
CA GLY A 324 -12.98 24.60 -3.45
C GLY A 324 -11.73 25.43 -3.13
N LEU A 325 -10.96 25.03 -2.12
CA LEU A 325 -9.72 25.65 -1.66
C LEU A 325 -8.52 24.77 -2.08
N LEU A 326 -7.48 25.36 -2.66
CA LEU A 326 -6.28 24.68 -3.16
C LEU A 326 -6.60 23.46 -4.05
N THR A 327 -7.67 23.54 -4.86
CA THR A 327 -8.26 22.38 -5.54
C THR A 327 -7.27 21.61 -6.42
N ARG A 328 -6.35 22.32 -7.08
CA ARG A 328 -5.29 21.69 -7.89
C ARG A 328 -4.29 20.92 -7.05
N LEU A 329 -3.86 21.47 -5.92
CA LEU A 329 -2.91 20.80 -5.03
C LEU A 329 -3.59 19.60 -4.35
N ALA A 330 -4.84 19.77 -3.92
CA ALA A 330 -5.64 18.68 -3.37
C ALA A 330 -5.85 17.56 -4.41
N ALA A 331 -6.20 17.90 -5.65
CA ALA A 331 -6.34 16.91 -6.72
C ALA A 331 -5.03 16.18 -7.02
N LEU A 332 -3.91 16.91 -7.10
CA LEU A 332 -2.59 16.31 -7.33
C LEU A 332 -2.17 15.39 -6.17
N GLY A 333 -2.34 15.84 -4.92
CA GLY A 333 -2.03 15.05 -3.72
C GLY A 333 -2.87 13.77 -3.66
N GLY A 334 -4.18 13.89 -3.93
CA GLY A 334 -5.07 12.74 -4.06
C GLY A 334 -4.61 11.79 -5.17
N MET A 335 -4.30 12.29 -6.36
CA MET A 335 -3.81 11.47 -7.48
C MET A 335 -2.53 10.71 -7.14
N VAL A 336 -1.54 11.36 -6.53
CA VAL A 336 -0.29 10.71 -6.12
C VAL A 336 -0.58 9.61 -5.10
N PHE A 337 -1.42 9.89 -4.10
CA PHE A 337 -1.84 8.87 -3.14
C PHE A 337 -2.53 7.69 -3.83
N LEU A 338 -3.48 7.94 -4.73
CA LEU A 338 -4.18 6.88 -5.44
C LEU A 338 -3.25 6.01 -6.29
N LEU A 339 -2.21 6.58 -6.89
CA LEU A 339 -1.18 5.80 -7.58
C LEU A 339 -0.46 4.84 -6.64
N THR A 340 -0.13 5.27 -5.42
CA THR A 340 0.50 4.39 -4.42
C THR A 340 -0.42 3.25 -3.98
N VAL A 341 -1.74 3.51 -3.90
CA VAL A 341 -2.74 2.47 -3.58
C VAL A 341 -2.89 1.51 -4.75
N MET A 342 -3.03 2.02 -5.98
CA MET A 342 -3.15 1.22 -7.20
C MET A 342 -1.93 0.33 -7.45
N ALA A 343 -0.73 0.80 -7.08
CA ALA A 343 0.52 0.06 -7.23
C ALA A 343 0.58 -1.22 -6.37
N THR A 344 -0.28 -1.36 -5.36
CA THR A 344 -0.41 -2.60 -4.57
C THR A 344 -1.16 -3.71 -5.33
N GLN A 345 -2.00 -3.36 -6.31
CA GLN A 345 -2.88 -4.28 -7.05
C GLN A 345 -2.84 -4.01 -8.57
N PRO A 346 -1.68 -4.09 -9.23
CA PRO A 346 -1.57 -3.82 -10.67
C PRO A 346 -2.40 -4.81 -11.51
N PRO A 347 -3.21 -4.33 -12.48
CA PRO A 347 -4.20 -5.16 -13.17
C PRO A 347 -3.60 -6.18 -14.14
N TRP A 348 -2.31 -6.04 -14.46
CA TRP A 348 -1.55 -6.97 -15.30
C TRP A 348 -0.90 -8.12 -14.52
N VAL A 349 -1.04 -8.15 -13.19
CA VAL A 349 -0.46 -9.21 -12.35
C VAL A 349 -1.54 -10.24 -12.00
N PRO A 350 -1.29 -11.54 -12.24
CA PRO A 350 -2.19 -12.61 -11.79
C PRO A 350 -2.43 -12.56 -10.28
N GLY A 351 -3.68 -12.72 -9.85
CA GLY A 351 -4.07 -12.65 -8.43
C GLY A 351 -4.35 -11.25 -7.88
N ALA A 352 -4.14 -10.18 -8.67
CA ALA A 352 -4.48 -8.82 -8.26
C ALA A 352 -6.00 -8.60 -8.13
N ASN A 353 -6.41 -7.81 -7.15
CA ASN A 353 -7.80 -7.40 -6.99
C ASN A 353 -8.20 -6.33 -8.01
N LEU A 354 -8.69 -6.77 -9.17
CA LEU A 354 -9.07 -5.91 -10.29
C LEU A 354 -10.21 -4.93 -9.93
N MET A 355 -11.16 -5.37 -9.11
CA MET A 355 -12.29 -4.53 -8.69
C MET A 355 -11.79 -3.33 -7.88
N PHE A 356 -10.89 -3.59 -6.93
CA PHE A 356 -10.23 -2.55 -6.13
C PHE A 356 -9.46 -1.57 -7.02
N PHE A 357 -8.67 -2.07 -7.98
CA PHE A 357 -7.90 -1.23 -8.89
C PHE A 357 -8.79 -0.31 -9.74
N TYR A 358 -9.86 -0.83 -10.35
CA TYR A 358 -10.70 -0.05 -11.25
C TYR A 358 -11.52 1.02 -10.53
N TYR A 359 -11.97 0.77 -9.29
CA TYR A 359 -12.57 1.83 -8.48
C TYR A 359 -11.59 2.97 -8.22
N GLN A 360 -10.35 2.63 -7.91
CA GLN A 360 -9.34 3.64 -7.67
C GLN A 360 -8.96 4.43 -8.94
N PHE A 361 -8.95 3.74 -10.09
CA PHE A 361 -8.66 4.36 -11.38
C PHE A 361 -9.71 5.41 -11.80
N VAL A 362 -11.00 5.12 -11.59
CA VAL A 362 -12.07 6.08 -11.90
C VAL A 362 -11.94 7.34 -11.05
N GLU A 363 -11.63 7.20 -9.75
CA GLU A 363 -11.40 8.33 -8.86
C GLU A 363 -10.15 9.13 -9.26
N PHE A 364 -9.07 8.45 -9.63
CA PHE A 364 -7.87 9.08 -10.17
C PHE A 364 -8.17 9.91 -11.42
N ALA A 365 -8.95 9.37 -12.35
CA ALA A 365 -9.38 10.07 -13.56
C ALA A 365 -10.26 11.30 -13.22
N ALA A 366 -11.18 11.17 -12.26
CA ALA A 366 -12.01 12.27 -11.80
C ALA A 366 -11.16 13.41 -11.19
N LEU A 367 -10.18 13.09 -10.35
CA LEU A 367 -9.22 14.07 -9.84
C LEU A 367 -8.40 14.70 -10.96
N GLY A 368 -8.02 13.93 -11.99
CA GLY A 368 -7.35 14.44 -13.18
C GLY A 368 -8.17 15.50 -13.93
N VAL A 369 -9.48 15.29 -14.06
CA VAL A 369 -10.40 16.29 -14.61
C VAL A 369 -10.42 17.55 -13.75
N LEU A 370 -10.50 17.43 -12.42
CA LEU A 370 -10.49 18.57 -11.50
C LEU A 370 -9.16 19.35 -11.54
N LEU A 371 -8.03 18.64 -11.65
CA LEU A 371 -6.69 19.20 -11.80
C LEU A 371 -6.58 20.02 -13.10
N ALA A 372 -7.00 19.43 -14.22
CA ALA A 372 -6.91 20.06 -15.55
C ALA A 372 -7.83 21.28 -15.68
N THR A 373 -9.07 21.17 -15.19
CA THR A 373 -10.12 22.19 -15.36
C THR A 373 -10.07 23.33 -14.34
N ALA A 374 -9.25 23.21 -13.29
CA ALA A 374 -9.17 24.20 -12.20
C ALA A 374 -10.53 24.50 -11.57
N ALA A 375 -11.30 23.44 -11.29
CA ALA A 375 -12.69 23.54 -10.84
C ALA A 375 -12.89 24.46 -9.61
N GLY A 376 -11.89 24.67 -8.77
CA GLY A 376 -11.97 25.60 -7.64
C GLY A 376 -12.22 27.06 -8.01
N ARG A 377 -11.87 27.48 -9.24
CA ARG A 377 -12.18 28.84 -9.73
C ARG A 377 -13.67 29.06 -9.98
N TYR A 378 -14.45 27.98 -10.06
CA TYR A 378 -15.89 28.02 -10.28
C TYR A 378 -16.60 27.65 -8.98
N ALA A 379 -17.28 28.62 -8.36
CA ALA A 379 -18.01 28.44 -7.10
C ALA A 379 -17.15 27.77 -5.98
N GLY A 380 -15.90 28.21 -5.82
CA GLY A 380 -14.96 27.74 -4.80
C GLY A 380 -14.10 28.88 -4.25
N LEU A 381 -13.49 28.65 -3.09
CA LEU A 381 -12.65 29.66 -2.42
C LEU A 381 -11.39 30.06 -3.20
N ASP A 382 -10.92 29.19 -4.11
CA ASP A 382 -9.81 29.48 -5.03
C ASP A 382 -10.09 30.71 -5.92
N PHE A 383 -11.36 31.05 -6.17
CA PHE A 383 -11.73 32.28 -6.84
C PHE A 383 -11.23 33.52 -6.08
N PHE A 384 -11.45 33.57 -4.76
CA PHE A 384 -11.05 34.71 -3.93
C PHE A 384 -9.53 34.81 -3.80
N LEU A 385 -8.84 33.67 -3.63
CA LEU A 385 -7.38 33.63 -3.61
C LEU A 385 -6.79 34.14 -4.93
N HIS A 386 -7.34 33.70 -6.07
CA HIS A 386 -6.87 34.15 -7.37
C HIS A 386 -7.15 35.65 -7.59
N ALA A 387 -8.31 36.15 -7.16
CA ALA A 387 -8.65 37.57 -7.21
C ALA A 387 -7.70 38.42 -6.34
N LEU A 388 -7.40 37.97 -5.11
CA LEU A 388 -6.48 38.64 -4.19
C LEU A 388 -5.05 38.64 -4.73
N TRP A 389 -4.58 37.52 -5.28
CA TRP A 389 -3.23 37.41 -5.85
C TRP A 389 -3.05 38.26 -7.12
N ARG A 390 -4.10 38.38 -7.94
CA ARG A 390 -4.11 39.33 -9.07
C ARG A 390 -4.08 40.78 -8.61
N LYS A 391 -4.75 41.13 -7.52
CA LYS A 391 -4.73 42.47 -6.93
C LYS A 391 -3.33 42.81 -6.37
N LEU A 392 -2.68 41.85 -5.70
CA LEU A 392 -1.33 42.01 -5.15
C LEU A 392 -0.22 42.09 -6.22
N ARG A 393 -0.38 41.36 -7.34
CA ARG A 393 0.52 41.46 -8.51
C ARG A 393 0.18 42.64 -9.44
N GLY A 394 -0.95 43.31 -9.19
CA GLY A 394 -1.53 44.37 -10.01
C GLY A 394 -1.13 45.78 -9.61
N THR A 395 -0.21 45.97 -8.66
CA THR A 395 0.47 47.25 -8.42
C THR A 395 1.81 47.28 -9.15
N PRO A 396 1.88 47.77 -10.41
CA PRO A 396 3.11 48.38 -10.87
C PRO A 396 3.36 49.64 -10.03
N ALA A 397 4.58 49.76 -9.51
CA ALA A 397 5.05 51.02 -8.97
C ALA A 397 5.00 52.09 -10.07
N THR A 398 4.20 53.13 -9.85
CA THR A 398 4.33 54.45 -10.49
C THR A 398 4.17 55.44 -9.35
N ALA A 399 5.29 55.92 -8.80
CA ALA A 399 5.91 57.21 -9.17
C ALA A 399 5.12 58.38 -8.59
#